data_AF-A0A7C3UP06-F1
#
_entry.id   AF-A0A7C3UP06-F1
#
_cell.length_a   1.000
_cell.length_b   1.000
_cell.length_c   1.000
_cell.angle_alpha   90.00
_cell.angle_beta   90.00
_cell.angle_gamma   90.00
#
_symmetry.space_group_name_H-M   'P 1'
#
loop_
_entity.id
_entity.type
_entity.pdbx_description
1 polymer ?
#
loop_
_entity_poly.entity_id
_entity_poly.type
_entity_poly.pdbx_seq_one_letter_code
_entity_poly.pdbx_strand_id
1 'polypeptide(L)'
;MIEGISQIGQLLLEGDDSSYIDLLIQPISLDKKEQYLVGIDFNTVSKLIDFKILKEIPRKTDDPEKEDTQQTDDEASKMSLWVGNASSNNPQLRLTSNQIAYLLSQSIPLLRDELPEDSKLRSQLDEIVKAFFFDLGEVFGDQKKFRYVLDITYPVISSDINFNELKMTKSPKEVVEDISDIVKKHIEKRLSVSSKQIALYTVMLNGQILAQSDDYKAFIEENLQP
;
A
#
# COMPACT_ATOMS: atom_id res chain seq x y z
N MET A 1 14.74 23.24 -14.38
CA MET A 1 13.75 23.60 -13.33
C MET A 1 12.61 24.41 -13.92
N ILE A 2 12.88 25.46 -14.72
CA ILE A 2 11.84 26.24 -15.41
C ILE A 2 11.06 25.42 -16.47
N GLU A 3 11.73 24.50 -17.17
CA GLU A 3 11.08 23.66 -18.19
C GLU A 3 10.05 22.67 -17.64
N GLY A 4 10.29 22.11 -16.43
CA GLY A 4 9.34 21.18 -15.79
C GLY A 4 8.06 21.89 -15.32
N ILE A 5 8.18 23.11 -14.80
CA ILE A 5 7.03 23.95 -14.43
C ILE A 5 6.26 24.37 -15.69
N SER A 6 6.95 24.67 -16.79
CA SER A 6 6.33 25.03 -18.06
C SER A 6 5.54 23.86 -18.68
N GLN A 7 6.05 22.63 -18.60
CA GLN A 7 5.35 21.43 -19.11
C GLN A 7 4.09 21.10 -18.31
N ILE A 8 4.14 21.21 -16.97
CA ILE A 8 2.97 21.02 -16.10
C ILE A 8 1.92 22.09 -16.37
N GLY A 9 2.35 23.35 -16.53
CA GLY A 9 1.45 24.45 -16.88
C GLY A 9 0.79 24.26 -18.24
N GLN A 10 1.50 23.67 -19.20
CA GLN A 10 0.98 23.42 -20.55
C GLN A 10 -0.03 22.26 -20.58
N LEU A 11 0.22 21.19 -19.82
CA LEU A 11 -0.71 20.06 -19.65
C LEU A 11 -2.04 20.48 -18.98
N LEU A 12 -2.00 21.38 -18.01
CA LEU A 12 -3.21 21.93 -17.38
C LEU A 12 -4.01 22.87 -18.30
N LEU A 13 -3.34 23.49 -19.29
CA LEU A 13 -3.95 24.45 -20.21
C LEU A 13 -4.52 23.79 -21.48
N GLU A 14 -4.06 22.59 -21.84
CA GLU A 14 -4.47 21.89 -23.06
C GLU A 14 -5.80 21.14 -22.95
N GLY A 15 -6.46 21.15 -21.78
CA GLY A 15 -7.84 20.69 -21.64
C GLY A 15 -8.04 19.18 -21.81
N ASP A 16 -6.97 18.39 -21.69
CA ASP A 16 -7.08 16.95 -21.46
C ASP A 16 -7.53 16.77 -20.00
N ASP A 17 -8.60 16.00 -19.77
CA ASP A 17 -9.19 15.71 -18.45
C ASP A 17 -8.24 14.96 -17.49
N SER A 18 -6.93 14.93 -17.75
CA SER A 18 -5.94 14.34 -16.85
C SER A 18 -5.82 15.19 -15.59
N SER A 19 -6.43 14.70 -14.52
CA SER A 19 -6.28 15.25 -13.17
C SER A 19 -4.79 15.29 -12.78
N TYR A 20 -4.36 16.28 -11.99
CA TYR A 20 -2.95 16.45 -11.57
C TYR A 20 -2.38 15.16 -10.96
N ILE A 21 -3.20 14.41 -10.24
CA ILE A 21 -2.89 13.07 -9.72
C ILE A 21 -2.39 12.07 -10.79
N ASP A 22 -2.85 12.15 -12.04
CA ASP A 22 -2.41 11.25 -13.12
C ASP A 22 -0.93 11.44 -13.46
N LEU A 23 -0.40 12.66 -13.26
CA LEU A 23 1.01 12.97 -13.47
C LEU A 23 1.91 12.41 -12.35
N LEU A 24 1.34 12.12 -11.17
CA LEU A 24 2.05 11.56 -10.02
C LEU A 24 2.13 10.04 -10.07
N ILE A 25 1.25 9.39 -10.85
CA ILE A 25 1.22 7.94 -10.98
C ILE A 25 2.50 7.46 -11.66
N GLN A 26 3.22 6.58 -10.96
CA GLN A 26 4.39 5.90 -11.47
C GLN A 26 3.97 4.64 -12.24
N PRO A 27 4.68 4.28 -13.30
CA PRO A 27 4.41 3.05 -14.02
C PRO A 27 4.82 1.81 -13.22
N ILE A 28 4.01 0.76 -13.27
CA ILE A 28 4.41 -0.58 -12.86
C ILE A 28 5.14 -1.23 -14.04
N SER A 29 6.44 -1.50 -13.87
CA SER A 29 7.25 -2.17 -14.89
C SER A 29 6.91 -3.66 -14.98
N LEU A 30 6.76 -4.18 -16.19
CA LEU A 30 6.50 -5.62 -16.39
C LEU A 30 7.77 -6.44 -16.11
N ASP A 31 7.62 -7.56 -15.40
CA ASP A 31 8.67 -8.56 -15.20
C ASP A 31 8.58 -9.67 -16.28
N LYS A 32 9.59 -10.53 -16.39
CA LYS A 32 9.57 -11.75 -17.23
C LYS A 32 8.49 -12.74 -16.80
N LYS A 33 7.99 -12.61 -15.58
CA LYS A 33 6.89 -13.40 -15.04
C LYS A 33 5.63 -12.57 -14.98
N GLU A 34 4.49 -13.25 -15.09
CA GLU A 34 3.20 -12.65 -14.75
C GLU A 34 3.20 -12.26 -13.27
N GLN A 35 2.65 -11.08 -12.99
CA GLN A 35 2.57 -10.54 -11.65
C GLN A 35 1.12 -10.17 -11.32
N TYR A 36 0.87 -9.82 -10.07
CA TYR A 36 -0.45 -9.51 -9.56
C TYR A 36 -0.45 -8.24 -8.72
N LEU A 37 -1.51 -7.47 -8.85
CA LEU A 37 -1.94 -6.48 -7.86
C LEU A 37 -2.81 -7.20 -6.83
N VAL A 38 -2.36 -7.22 -5.58
CA VAL A 38 -3.06 -7.90 -4.48
C VAL A 38 -3.73 -6.88 -3.56
N GLY A 39 -5.02 -7.07 -3.30
CA GLY A 39 -5.77 -6.31 -2.30
C GLY A 39 -5.71 -6.98 -0.92
N ILE A 40 -5.46 -6.18 0.12
CA ILE A 40 -5.60 -6.56 1.52
C ILE A 40 -6.94 -6.01 2.01
N ASP A 41 -7.96 -6.86 2.09
CA ASP A 41 -9.34 -6.46 2.37
C ASP A 41 -9.68 -6.65 3.84
N PHE A 42 -9.73 -5.51 4.54
CA PHE A 42 -10.23 -5.43 5.90
C PHE A 42 -11.75 -5.40 5.87
N ASN A 43 -12.40 -6.49 6.30
CA ASN A 43 -13.85 -6.55 6.38
C ASN A 43 -14.31 -6.29 7.81
N THR A 44 -14.77 -5.07 8.10
CA THR A 44 -15.13 -4.67 9.46
C THR A 44 -16.47 -5.27 9.92
N VAL A 45 -17.31 -5.69 8.97
CA VAL A 45 -18.59 -6.37 9.25
C VAL A 45 -18.34 -7.80 9.75
N SER A 46 -17.54 -8.58 9.03
CA SER A 46 -17.20 -9.96 9.40
C SER A 46 -16.03 -10.06 10.37
N LYS A 47 -15.29 -8.97 10.56
CA LYS A 47 -14.02 -8.90 11.32
C LYS A 47 -12.98 -9.89 10.80
N LEU A 48 -12.88 -10.00 9.48
CA LEU A 48 -11.91 -10.87 8.81
C LEU A 48 -11.03 -10.04 7.88
N ILE A 49 -9.84 -10.57 7.61
CA ILE A 49 -8.93 -10.07 6.60
C ILE A 49 -8.92 -11.09 5.47
N ASP A 50 -9.22 -10.66 4.25
CA ASP A 50 -9.11 -11.48 3.04
C ASP A 50 -8.07 -10.88 2.09
N PHE A 51 -7.55 -11.73 1.20
CA PHE A 51 -6.57 -11.32 0.20
C PHE A 51 -7.12 -11.68 -1.17
N LYS A 52 -7.06 -10.73 -2.11
CA LYS A 52 -7.67 -10.86 -3.43
C LYS A 52 -6.70 -10.45 -4.52
N ILE A 53 -6.61 -11.23 -5.58
CA ILE A 53 -6.00 -10.76 -6.83
C ILE A 53 -7.01 -9.77 -7.44
N LEU A 54 -6.59 -8.52 -7.57
CA LEU A 54 -7.42 -7.45 -8.13
C LEU A 54 -7.21 -7.31 -9.63
N LYS A 55 -5.98 -7.55 -10.07
CA LYS A 55 -5.60 -7.50 -11.48
C LYS A 55 -4.37 -8.37 -11.72
N GLU A 56 -4.42 -9.12 -12.82
CA GLU A 56 -3.25 -9.76 -13.40
C GLU A 56 -2.47 -8.72 -14.20
N ILE A 57 -1.17 -8.65 -13.96
CA ILE A 57 -0.23 -7.77 -14.64
C ILE A 57 0.54 -8.65 -15.63
N PRO A 58 0.45 -8.37 -16.94
CA PRO A 58 1.05 -9.21 -17.95
C PRO A 58 2.56 -9.24 -17.79
N ARG A 59 3.18 -10.36 -18.19
CA ARG A 59 4.63 -10.41 -18.31
C ARG A 59 5.11 -9.54 -19.46
N LYS A 60 6.35 -9.07 -19.37
CA LYS A 60 7.07 -8.43 -20.47
C LYS A 60 7.08 -9.37 -21.68
N THR A 61 6.75 -8.85 -22.86
CA THR A 61 6.85 -9.60 -24.12
C THR A 61 8.25 -9.43 -24.70
N ASP A 62 8.84 -10.53 -25.18
CA ASP A 62 10.09 -10.55 -25.97
C ASP A 62 9.81 -10.10 -27.41
N ASP A 63 9.17 -8.94 -27.56
CA ASP A 63 8.91 -8.31 -28.85
C ASP A 63 10.15 -7.46 -29.20
N PRO A 64 10.91 -7.81 -30.25
CA PRO A 64 12.14 -7.11 -30.63
C PRO A 64 11.88 -5.63 -30.99
N GLU A 65 10.66 -5.24 -31.36
CA GLU A 65 10.31 -3.82 -31.58
C GLU A 65 10.11 -3.05 -30.26
N LYS A 66 9.90 -3.76 -29.14
CA LYS A 66 9.67 -3.20 -27.80
C LYS A 66 10.79 -3.48 -26.82
N GLU A 67 11.90 -4.08 -27.27
CA GLU A 67 13.02 -4.47 -26.41
C GLU A 67 13.65 -3.23 -25.73
N ASP A 68 13.70 -2.11 -26.47
CA ASP A 68 14.22 -0.81 -26.03
C ASP A 68 13.19 0.07 -25.29
N THR A 69 11.91 -0.32 -25.24
CA THR A 69 10.87 0.41 -24.50
C THR A 69 10.58 -0.24 -23.15
N GLN A 70 10.45 0.58 -22.10
CA GLN A 70 9.96 0.11 -20.81
C GLN A 70 8.49 -0.28 -20.96
N GLN A 71 8.19 -1.57 -20.88
CA GLN A 71 6.83 -2.08 -20.89
C GLN A 71 6.22 -1.92 -19.49
N THR A 72 5.01 -1.37 -19.44
CA THR A 72 4.32 -1.01 -18.18
C THR A 72 2.87 -1.45 -18.21
N ASP A 73 2.25 -1.56 -17.02
CA ASP A 73 0.80 -1.72 -16.88
C ASP A 73 0.18 -0.47 -16.25
N ASP A 74 -0.31 0.43 -17.09
CA ASP A 74 -0.87 1.72 -16.69
C ASP A 74 -2.22 1.56 -15.97
N GLU A 75 -3.00 0.54 -16.33
CA GLU A 75 -4.28 0.26 -15.68
C GLU A 75 -4.09 -0.16 -14.22
N ALA A 76 -3.15 -1.06 -13.93
CA ALA A 76 -2.81 -1.47 -12.57
C ALA A 76 -2.25 -0.29 -11.77
N SER A 77 -1.46 0.57 -12.43
CA SER A 77 -0.90 1.79 -11.82
C SER A 77 -2.02 2.76 -11.42
N LYS A 78 -2.97 3.02 -12.31
CA LYS A 78 -4.15 3.88 -12.05
C LYS A 78 -5.09 3.29 -11.02
N MET A 79 -5.43 2.01 -11.14
CA MET A 79 -6.32 1.30 -10.22
C MET A 79 -5.82 1.33 -8.77
N SER A 80 -4.50 1.27 -8.58
CA SER A 80 -3.89 1.28 -7.25
C SER A 80 -3.36 2.64 -6.81
N LEU A 81 -3.49 3.70 -7.62
CA LEU A 81 -2.87 5.01 -7.39
C LEU A 81 -1.37 4.86 -7.02
N TRP A 82 -0.65 4.07 -7.82
CA TRP A 82 0.75 3.77 -7.53
C TRP A 82 1.61 5.00 -7.79
N VAL A 83 2.15 5.59 -6.72
CA VAL A 83 3.01 6.80 -6.79
C VAL A 83 4.43 6.53 -6.26
N GLY A 84 4.81 5.26 -6.15
CA GLY A 84 6.03 4.83 -5.47
C GLY A 84 5.88 4.76 -3.94
N ASN A 85 6.86 4.12 -3.29
CA ASN A 85 7.00 4.22 -1.84
C ASN A 85 7.65 5.56 -1.47
N ALA A 86 7.47 6.02 -0.23
CA ALA A 86 8.24 7.16 0.25
C ALA A 86 9.74 6.79 0.31
N SER A 87 10.60 7.68 -0.16
CA SER A 87 12.04 7.45 -0.22
C SER A 87 12.71 7.61 1.15
N SER A 88 13.87 6.94 1.33
CA SER A 88 14.70 7.07 2.53
C SER A 88 13.92 6.74 3.83
N ASN A 89 14.18 7.48 4.90
CA ASN A 89 13.55 7.32 6.22
C ASN A 89 12.19 8.03 6.36
N ASN A 90 11.62 8.55 5.27
CA ASN A 90 10.35 9.28 5.31
C ASN A 90 9.19 8.36 5.77
N PRO A 91 8.17 8.93 6.44
CA PRO A 91 6.94 8.20 6.78
C PRO A 91 6.28 7.58 5.54
N GLN A 92 5.87 6.32 5.65
CA GLN A 92 5.25 5.59 4.54
C GLN A 92 3.75 5.86 4.48
N LEU A 93 3.32 7.01 3.95
CA LEU A 93 1.92 7.45 3.94
C LEU A 93 1.14 6.97 2.69
N ARG A 94 1.45 5.77 2.18
CA ARG A 94 0.89 5.24 0.93
C ARG A 94 0.00 4.04 1.16
N LEU A 95 -1.19 4.02 0.55
CA LEU A 95 -2.14 2.90 0.64
C LEU A 95 -1.87 1.79 -0.38
N THR A 96 -0.87 2.00 -1.23
CA THR A 96 -0.33 1.00 -2.16
C THR A 96 1.18 0.94 -2.03
N SER A 97 1.75 -0.26 -2.00
CA SER A 97 3.17 -0.50 -1.75
C SER A 97 3.64 -1.82 -2.36
N ASN A 98 4.89 -1.87 -2.84
CA ASN A 98 5.57 -3.13 -3.14
C ASN A 98 6.23 -3.77 -1.89
N GLN A 99 6.15 -3.10 -0.74
CA GLN A 99 6.60 -3.57 0.57
C GLN A 99 5.39 -3.72 1.51
N ILE A 100 4.89 -4.95 1.64
CA ILE A 100 3.72 -5.24 2.48
C ILE A 100 3.90 -4.78 3.94
N ALA A 101 5.12 -4.84 4.48
CA ALA A 101 5.43 -4.41 5.84
C ALA A 101 5.03 -2.95 6.13
N TYR A 102 5.04 -2.09 5.11
CA TYR A 102 4.59 -0.71 5.26
C TYR A 102 3.08 -0.66 5.52
N LEU A 103 2.29 -1.40 4.75
CA LEU A 103 0.83 -1.45 4.93
C LEU A 103 0.42 -2.10 6.25
N LEU A 104 1.18 -3.11 6.70
CA LEU A 104 0.90 -3.87 7.92
C LEU A 104 1.30 -3.16 9.22
N SER A 105 1.97 -2.01 9.16
CA SER A 105 2.48 -1.35 10.37
C SER A 105 2.53 0.17 10.31
N GLN A 106 2.88 0.74 9.17
CA GLN A 106 3.16 2.18 9.06
C GLN A 106 2.03 2.92 8.37
N SER A 107 1.65 2.49 7.17
CA SER A 107 0.89 3.33 6.26
C SER A 107 -0.52 3.66 6.72
N ILE A 108 -1.26 2.67 7.20
CA ILE A 108 -2.61 2.85 7.70
C ILE A 108 -2.63 3.76 8.95
N PRO A 109 -1.89 3.46 10.04
CA PRO A 109 -1.95 4.29 11.24
C PRO A 109 -1.33 5.68 11.05
N LEU A 110 -0.24 5.82 10.29
CA LEU A 110 0.38 7.12 10.07
C LEU A 110 -0.49 8.01 9.17
N LEU A 111 -1.04 7.47 8.07
CA LEU A 111 -1.93 8.26 7.21
C LEU A 111 -3.19 8.70 7.95
N ARG A 112 -3.77 7.85 8.80
CA ARG A 112 -4.90 8.23 9.67
C ARG A 112 -4.58 9.47 10.51
N ASP A 113 -3.36 9.57 11.05
CA ASP A 113 -2.95 10.65 11.93
C ASP A 113 -2.68 11.98 11.18
N GLU A 114 -2.32 11.89 9.89
CA GLU A 114 -2.06 13.07 9.03
C GLU A 114 -3.32 13.63 8.38
N LEU A 115 -4.39 12.83 8.24
CA LEU A 115 -5.63 13.28 7.61
C LEU A 115 -6.46 14.22 8.50
N PRO A 116 -7.24 15.16 7.92
CA PRO A 116 -8.18 16.01 8.67
C PRO A 116 -9.17 15.21 9.53
N GLU A 117 -9.63 15.77 10.65
CA GLU A 117 -10.55 15.08 11.58
C GLU A 117 -11.89 14.72 10.95
N ASP A 118 -12.37 15.53 10.02
CA ASP A 118 -13.62 15.36 9.27
C ASP A 118 -13.45 14.48 8.00
N SER A 119 -12.24 13.99 7.72
CA SER A 119 -11.99 13.06 6.61
C SER A 119 -12.75 11.75 6.82
N LYS A 120 -13.48 11.35 5.78
CA LYS A 120 -14.13 10.03 5.71
C LYS A 120 -13.07 8.93 5.70
N LEU A 121 -11.98 9.12 4.95
CA LEU A 121 -10.88 8.17 4.91
C LEU A 121 -10.21 8.03 6.28
N ARG A 122 -10.01 9.13 7.03
CA ARG A 122 -9.50 9.03 8.40
C ARG A 122 -10.38 8.14 9.27
N SER A 123 -11.69 8.33 9.21
CA SER A 123 -12.65 7.51 9.95
C SER A 123 -12.56 6.03 9.58
N GLN A 124 -12.39 5.74 8.28
CA GLN A 124 -12.21 4.39 7.76
C GLN A 124 -10.90 3.75 8.22
N LEU A 125 -9.78 4.48 8.17
CA LEU A 125 -8.49 3.98 8.65
C LEU A 125 -8.48 3.80 10.17
N ASP A 126 -9.17 4.66 10.92
CA ASP A 126 -9.35 4.51 12.36
C ASP A 126 -10.14 3.25 12.71
N GLU A 127 -11.20 2.93 11.96
CA GLU A 127 -11.94 1.67 12.09
C GLU A 127 -11.03 0.46 11.84
N ILE A 128 -10.19 0.52 10.79
CA ILE A 128 -9.22 -0.53 10.50
C ILE A 128 -8.21 -0.70 11.64
N VAL A 129 -7.62 0.39 12.15
CA VAL A 129 -6.62 0.30 13.22
C VAL A 129 -7.24 -0.26 14.51
N LYS A 130 -8.43 0.23 14.89
CA LYS A 130 -9.12 -0.23 16.11
C LYS A 130 -9.51 -1.70 16.06
N ALA A 131 -9.90 -2.17 14.88
CA ALA A 131 -10.26 -3.57 14.70
C ALA A 131 -9.00 -4.43 14.55
N PHE A 132 -8.14 -4.15 13.58
CA PHE A 132 -7.19 -5.12 13.06
C PHE A 132 -5.74 -4.92 13.48
N PHE A 133 -5.41 -3.90 14.26
CA PHE A 133 -4.02 -3.62 14.65
C PHE A 133 -3.82 -3.81 16.15
N PHE A 134 -2.66 -4.36 16.48
CA PHE A 134 -2.13 -4.45 17.84
C PHE A 134 -1.22 -3.26 18.14
N ASP A 135 -1.42 -2.62 19.29
CA ASP A 135 -0.54 -1.55 19.80
C ASP A 135 0.63 -2.18 20.58
N LEU A 136 1.83 -2.08 20.03
CA LEU A 136 3.06 -2.57 20.67
C LEU A 136 3.49 -1.70 21.87
N GLY A 137 2.80 -0.59 22.11
CA GLY A 137 3.02 0.31 23.24
C GLY A 137 3.86 1.54 22.87
N GLU A 138 4.31 2.27 23.89
CA GLU A 138 5.13 3.46 23.67
C GLU A 138 6.47 3.10 23.00
N VAL A 139 6.71 3.77 21.88
CA VAL A 139 7.93 3.65 21.07
C VAL A 139 8.54 5.03 20.87
N PHE A 140 9.87 5.11 20.91
CA PHE A 140 10.61 6.37 20.92
C PHE A 140 11.43 6.57 19.63
N GLY A 141 11.71 7.83 19.31
CA GLY A 141 12.49 8.22 18.14
C GLY A 141 11.96 7.63 16.83
N ASP A 142 12.87 7.12 16.00
CA ASP A 142 12.57 6.58 14.67
C ASP A 142 11.74 5.29 14.69
N GLN A 143 11.56 4.68 15.87
CA GLN A 143 10.74 3.47 16.03
C GLN A 143 9.24 3.77 16.15
N LYS A 144 8.84 5.04 16.27
CA LYS A 144 7.43 5.45 16.38
C LYS A 144 6.54 4.91 15.27
N LYS A 145 7.09 4.83 14.05
CA LYS A 145 6.40 4.27 12.88
C LYS A 145 6.02 2.80 13.03
N PHE A 146 6.66 2.07 13.95
CA PHE A 146 6.39 0.66 14.22
C PHE A 146 5.52 0.45 15.48
N ARG A 147 4.84 1.49 15.99
CA ARG A 147 3.97 1.36 17.17
C ARG A 147 2.87 0.33 16.96
N TYR A 148 2.25 0.38 15.79
CA TYR A 148 1.15 -0.50 15.44
C TYR A 148 1.63 -1.58 14.47
N VAL A 149 1.07 -2.77 14.59
CA VAL A 149 1.29 -3.88 13.67
C VAL A 149 -0.02 -4.61 13.47
N LEU A 150 -0.22 -5.20 12.29
CA LEU A 150 -1.38 -6.03 12.04
C LEU A 150 -1.48 -7.13 13.09
N ASP A 151 -2.63 -7.21 13.76
CA ASP A 151 -2.97 -8.33 14.61
C ASP A 151 -3.28 -9.53 13.70
N ILE A 152 -2.49 -10.60 13.80
CA ILE A 152 -2.69 -11.81 13.00
C ILE A 152 -3.39 -12.93 13.78
N THR A 153 -3.80 -12.68 15.03
CA THR A 153 -4.59 -13.63 15.85
C THR A 153 -6.00 -13.82 15.32
N TYR A 154 -6.41 -13.02 14.32
CA TYR A 154 -7.63 -13.24 13.57
C TYR A 154 -7.66 -14.65 12.96
N PRO A 155 -8.84 -15.30 12.92
CA PRO A 155 -8.98 -16.73 12.64
C PRO A 155 -8.50 -17.16 11.24
N VAL A 156 -8.16 -16.20 10.38
CA VAL A 156 -7.71 -16.45 9.02
C VAL A 156 -6.20 -16.64 8.94
N ILE A 157 -5.39 -15.99 9.78
CA ILE A 157 -3.93 -15.89 9.54
C ILE A 157 -3.12 -16.81 10.47
N SER A 158 -3.10 -16.54 11.78
CA SER A 158 -2.30 -17.33 12.73
C SER A 158 -2.77 -17.17 14.19
N SER A 159 -3.38 -18.21 14.76
CA SER A 159 -3.89 -18.19 16.14
C SER A 159 -2.82 -18.31 17.23
N ASP A 160 -1.60 -18.74 16.89
CA ASP A 160 -0.60 -19.19 17.88
C ASP A 160 0.37 -18.08 18.32
N ILE A 161 0.11 -16.83 17.91
CA ILE A 161 1.00 -15.69 18.16
C ILE A 161 0.57 -14.96 19.42
N ASN A 162 1.52 -14.77 20.35
CA ASN A 162 1.34 -13.94 21.54
C ASN A 162 2.08 -12.60 21.38
N PHE A 163 1.37 -11.55 20.97
CA PHE A 163 1.96 -10.22 20.81
C PHE A 163 2.55 -9.64 22.11
N ASN A 164 2.03 -10.01 23.28
CA ASN A 164 2.58 -9.55 24.55
C ASN A 164 3.95 -10.16 24.85
N GLU A 165 4.21 -11.38 24.39
CA GLU A 165 5.54 -12.01 24.50
C GLU A 165 6.51 -11.41 23.47
N LEU A 166 6.05 -11.23 22.22
CA LEU A 166 6.86 -10.64 21.16
C LEU A 166 7.33 -9.23 21.51
N LYS A 167 6.46 -8.37 22.04
CA LYS A 167 6.84 -7.00 22.44
C LYS A 167 7.85 -6.95 23.61
N MET A 168 7.94 -8.01 24.41
CA MET A 168 8.90 -8.10 25.52
C MET A 168 10.26 -8.68 25.08
N THR A 169 10.29 -9.42 23.98
CA THR A 169 11.46 -10.20 23.54
C THR A 169 12.12 -9.65 22.29
N LYS A 170 11.43 -8.80 21.52
CA LYS A 170 11.89 -8.27 20.24
C LYS A 170 11.67 -6.77 20.15
N SER A 171 12.48 -6.11 19.31
CA SER A 171 12.22 -4.72 18.94
C SER A 171 10.94 -4.61 18.09
N PRO A 172 10.24 -3.47 18.11
CA PRO A 172 9.03 -3.26 17.31
C PRO A 172 9.24 -3.57 15.82
N LYS A 173 10.40 -3.19 15.28
CA LYS A 173 10.77 -3.48 13.88
C LYS A 173 10.85 -4.99 13.61
N GLU A 174 11.51 -5.75 14.48
CA GLU A 174 11.62 -7.21 14.32
C GLU A 174 10.24 -7.88 14.40
N VAL A 175 9.35 -7.40 15.27
CA VAL A 175 7.96 -7.88 15.31
C VAL A 175 7.27 -7.64 13.97
N VAL A 176 7.40 -6.44 13.39
CA VAL A 176 6.81 -6.12 12.08
C VAL A 176 7.36 -7.01 10.96
N GLU A 177 8.67 -7.31 10.98
CA GLU A 177 9.30 -8.22 10.02
C GLU A 177 8.74 -9.64 10.13
N ASP A 178 8.66 -10.21 11.34
CA ASP A 178 8.08 -11.53 11.57
C ASP A 178 6.62 -11.62 11.09
N ILE A 179 5.80 -10.64 11.47
CA ILE A 179 4.39 -10.58 11.08
C ILE A 179 4.27 -10.47 9.56
N SER A 180 5.10 -9.64 8.94
CA SER A 180 5.10 -9.48 7.48
C SER A 180 5.41 -10.79 6.77
N ASP A 181 6.36 -11.58 7.29
CA ASP A 181 6.71 -12.87 6.69
C ASP A 181 5.63 -13.94 6.89
N ILE A 182 4.94 -13.93 8.04
CA ILE A 182 3.77 -14.79 8.27
C ILE A 182 2.66 -14.44 7.28
N VAL A 183 2.34 -13.15 7.13
CA VAL A 183 1.29 -12.69 6.22
C VAL A 183 1.64 -12.99 4.78
N LYS A 184 2.88 -12.75 4.33
CA LYS A 184 3.33 -13.12 2.97
C LYS A 184 3.11 -14.60 2.69
N LYS A 185 3.56 -15.49 3.58
CA LYS A 185 3.36 -16.95 3.43
C LYS A 185 1.88 -17.32 3.39
N HIS A 186 1.05 -16.64 4.18
CA HIS A 186 -0.39 -16.83 4.15
C HIS A 186 -0.98 -16.42 2.79
N ILE A 187 -0.60 -15.26 2.26
CA ILE A 187 -1.03 -14.77 0.94
C ILE A 187 -0.62 -15.76 -0.17
N GLU A 188 0.64 -16.21 -0.16
CA GLU A 188 1.16 -17.18 -1.13
C GLU A 188 0.31 -18.46 -1.15
N LYS A 189 0.02 -19.01 0.03
CA LYS A 189 -0.82 -20.20 0.16
C LYS A 189 -2.27 -19.95 -0.26
N ARG A 190 -2.84 -18.81 0.16
CA ARG A 190 -4.25 -18.45 -0.05
C ARG A 190 -4.58 -18.18 -1.52
N LEU A 191 -3.64 -17.56 -2.24
CA LEU A 191 -3.79 -17.16 -3.63
C LEU A 191 -3.10 -18.12 -4.62
N SER A 192 -2.33 -19.10 -4.11
CA SER A 192 -1.51 -20.00 -4.93
C SER A 192 -0.51 -19.27 -5.84
N VAL A 193 0.08 -18.19 -5.32
CA VAL A 193 1.09 -17.36 -6.02
C VAL A 193 2.36 -17.29 -5.18
N SER A 194 3.50 -16.98 -5.80
CA SER A 194 4.73 -16.68 -5.06
C SER A 194 4.87 -15.18 -4.80
N SER A 195 5.64 -14.79 -3.77
CA SER A 195 5.95 -13.37 -3.49
C SER A 195 6.57 -12.65 -4.69
N LYS A 196 7.30 -13.37 -5.55
CA LYS A 196 7.91 -12.82 -6.79
C LYS A 196 6.88 -12.50 -7.87
N GLN A 197 5.69 -13.08 -7.77
CA GLN A 197 4.56 -12.80 -8.66
C GLN A 197 3.65 -11.71 -8.08
N ILE A 198 3.99 -11.08 -6.96
CA ILE A 198 3.20 -9.96 -6.44
C ILE A 198 3.97 -8.68 -6.73
N ALA A 199 3.41 -7.82 -7.60
CA ALA A 199 4.02 -6.55 -7.93
C ALA A 199 3.74 -5.50 -6.84
N LEU A 200 2.47 -5.42 -6.41
CA LEU A 200 1.99 -4.44 -5.45
C LEU A 200 0.93 -5.04 -4.54
N TYR A 201 0.84 -4.45 -3.35
CA TYR A 201 -0.26 -4.60 -2.41
C TYR A 201 -1.01 -3.28 -2.32
N THR A 202 -2.34 -3.33 -2.18
CA THR A 202 -3.18 -2.15 -1.92
C THR A 202 -4.18 -2.41 -0.79
N VAL A 203 -4.49 -1.39 -0.01
CA VAL A 203 -5.42 -1.48 1.11
C VAL A 203 -6.86 -1.39 0.63
N MET A 204 -7.70 -2.30 1.10
CA MET A 204 -9.13 -2.32 0.86
C MET A 204 -9.92 -2.34 2.17
N LEU A 205 -11.11 -1.74 2.15
CA LEU A 205 -12.07 -1.79 3.24
C LEU A 205 -13.42 -2.23 2.70
N ASN A 206 -13.94 -3.34 3.21
CA ASN A 206 -15.24 -3.90 2.81
C ASN A 206 -15.35 -4.03 1.27
N GLY A 207 -14.28 -4.48 0.61
CA GLY A 207 -14.22 -4.67 -0.84
C GLY A 207 -13.89 -3.42 -1.66
N GLN A 208 -13.73 -2.24 -1.05
CA GLN A 208 -13.40 -1.00 -1.75
C GLN A 208 -11.90 -0.66 -1.63
N ILE A 209 -11.25 -0.32 -2.74
CA ILE A 209 -9.84 0.12 -2.75
C ILE A 209 -9.75 1.52 -2.15
N LEU A 210 -9.09 1.67 -1.01
CA LEU A 210 -9.02 2.96 -0.32
C LEU A 210 -8.14 3.98 -1.05
N ALA A 211 -7.18 3.51 -1.85
CA ALA A 211 -6.36 4.35 -2.72
C ALA A 211 -7.19 5.12 -3.77
N GLN A 212 -8.45 4.74 -4.01
CA GLN A 212 -9.34 5.45 -4.93
C GLN A 212 -10.25 6.49 -4.27
N SER A 213 -10.19 6.63 -2.95
CA SER A 213 -11.00 7.62 -2.23
C SER A 213 -10.55 9.06 -2.56
N ASP A 214 -11.52 9.97 -2.60
CA ASP A 214 -11.27 11.39 -2.90
C ASP A 214 -10.34 12.03 -1.87
N ASP A 215 -10.56 11.74 -0.58
CA ASP A 215 -9.69 12.19 0.52
C ASP A 215 -8.23 11.74 0.31
N TYR A 216 -8.01 10.51 -0.16
CA TYR A 216 -6.65 10.02 -0.41
C TYR A 216 -6.02 10.71 -1.61
N LYS A 217 -6.77 10.88 -2.70
CA LYS A 217 -6.28 11.57 -3.90
C LYS A 217 -5.89 13.00 -3.57
N ALA A 218 -6.75 13.75 -2.88
CA ALA A 218 -6.46 15.10 -2.40
C ALA A 218 -5.20 15.13 -1.52
N PHE A 219 -5.10 14.21 -0.55
CA PHE A 219 -3.90 14.11 0.30
C PHE A 219 -2.63 13.88 -0.52
N ILE A 220 -2.67 13.03 -1.54
CA ILE A 220 -1.53 12.76 -2.42
C ILE A 220 -1.17 13.99 -3.24
N GLU A 221 -2.14 14.67 -3.86
CA GLU A 221 -1.89 15.88 -4.66
C GLU A 221 -1.25 17.00 -3.82
N GLU A 222 -1.66 17.15 -2.56
CA GLU A 222 -1.11 18.15 -1.64
C GLU A 222 0.31 17.81 -1.15
N ASN A 223 0.61 16.52 -0.95
CA ASN A 223 1.83 16.08 -0.24
C ASN A 223 2.92 15.47 -1.15
N LEU A 224 2.67 15.32 -2.46
CA LEU A 224 3.62 14.84 -3.45
C LEU A 224 4.00 15.90 -4.49
N GLN A 225 3.86 17.18 -4.16
CA GLN A 225 4.31 18.26 -5.02
C GLN A 225 5.83 18.10 -5.33
N PRO A 226 6.23 18.18 -6.62
CA PRO A 226 7.63 18.00 -7.04
C PRO A 226 8.57 19.11 -6.58
#